data_AF-A0A7C7RKA9-F1
#
_entry.id   AF-A0A7C7RKA9-F1
#
_cell.length_a   1.000
_cell.length_b   1.000
_cell.length_c   1.000
_cell.angle_alpha   90.00
_cell.angle_beta   90.00
_cell.angle_gamma   90.00
#
_symmetry.space_group_name_H-M   'P 1'
#
loop_
_entity.id
_entity.type
_entity.pdbx_description
1 polymer ?
#
loop_
_entity_poly.entity_id
_entity_poly.type
_entity_poly.pdbx_seq_one_letter_code
_entity_poly.pdbx_strand_id
1 'polypeptide(L)'
;MTTAESRWAGWILQLLGANAKQWMYFEKYKLIKPWYDGGSLLDIFLIIGAFISASLAGEFSIRVPRRKTYLLQGFIGGFLMGFSARLAMGCNIGGFFSSIPLLALGGWYFGTGLVLGGIAGAKYVQSSVEKELRSISEGVNMK
;
A
#
# COMPACT_ATOMS: atom_id res chain seq x y z
N MET A 1 -4.42 -6.29 4.48
CA MET A 1 -3.86 -6.10 5.83
C MET A 1 -3.60 -7.47 6.42
N THR A 2 -2.35 -7.91 6.37
CA THR A 2 -1.85 -9.07 7.07
C THR A 2 -1.89 -8.84 8.58
N THR A 3 -1.69 -9.92 9.34
CA THR A 3 -1.60 -9.86 10.80
C THR A 3 -0.41 -9.02 11.26
N ALA A 4 0.63 -8.87 10.43
CA ALA A 4 1.83 -8.11 10.76
C ALA A 4 1.56 -6.60 10.79
N GLU A 5 0.98 -6.00 9.73
CA GLU A 5 0.74 -4.55 9.75
C GLU A 5 -0.36 -4.18 10.77
N SER A 6 -1.30 -5.10 11.02
CA SER A 6 -2.30 -4.95 12.08
C SER A 6 -1.66 -4.95 13.48
N ARG A 7 -0.61 -5.76 13.71
CA ARG A 7 0.17 -5.75 14.97
C ARG A 7 0.99 -4.47 15.13
N TRP A 8 1.59 -3.95 14.06
CA TRP A 8 2.25 -2.65 14.08
C TRP A 8 1.28 -1.52 14.44
N ALA A 9 0.09 -1.50 13.83
CA ALA A 9 -0.95 -0.54 14.19
C ALA A 9 -1.36 -0.67 15.67
N GLY A 10 -1.51 -1.90 16.18
CA GLY A 10 -1.81 -2.15 17.60
C GLY A 10 -0.71 -1.71 18.56
N TRP A 11 0.56 -1.81 18.15
CA TRP A 11 1.71 -1.34 18.93
C TRP A 11 1.79 0.20 18.96
N ILE A 12 1.55 0.85 17.82
CA ILE A 12 1.46 2.32 17.72
C ILE A 12 0.31 2.85 18.57
N LEU A 13 -0.85 2.18 18.54
CA LEU A 13 -2.00 2.55 19.38
C LEU A 13 -1.71 2.39 20.88
N GLN A 14 -0.93 1.37 21.27
CA GLN A 14 -0.47 1.23 22.66
C GLN A 14 0.47 2.36 23.09
N LEU A 15 1.37 2.81 22.22
CA LEU A 15 2.26 3.94 22.49
C LEU A 15 1.48 5.25 22.67
N LEU A 16 0.35 5.41 21.98
CA LEU A 16 -0.57 6.53 22.12
C LEU A 16 -1.50 6.42 23.36
N GLY A 17 -1.30 5.41 24.22
CA GLY A 17 -2.04 5.24 25.46
C GLY A 17 -3.41 4.55 25.30
N ALA A 18 -3.76 4.06 24.11
CA ALA A 18 -4.98 3.28 23.91
C ALA A 18 -4.78 1.83 24.37
N ASN A 19 -5.77 1.27 25.09
CA ASN A 19 -5.74 -0.09 25.62
C ASN A 19 -6.01 -1.15 24.52
N ALA A 20 -5.15 -1.18 23.49
CA ALA A 20 -5.33 -1.99 22.29
C ALA A 20 -5.33 -3.51 22.56
N LYS A 21 -4.90 -3.96 23.75
CA LYS A 21 -4.94 -5.38 24.15
C LYS A 21 -6.36 -5.93 24.34
N GLN A 22 -7.34 -5.07 24.64
CA GLN A 22 -8.73 -5.48 24.93
C GLN A 22 -9.63 -5.50 23.68
N TRP A 23 -9.11 -5.12 22.52
CA TRP A 23 -9.90 -5.10 21.30
C TRP A 23 -10.07 -6.52 20.76
N MET A 24 -11.29 -6.86 20.35
CA MET A 24 -11.73 -8.18 19.85
C MET A 24 -10.79 -8.78 18.79
N TYR A 25 -10.08 -7.94 18.02
CA TYR A 25 -9.09 -8.38 17.05
C TYR A 25 -7.78 -8.89 17.70
N PHE A 26 -7.26 -8.20 18.72
CA PHE A 26 -6.00 -8.54 19.39
C PHE A 26 -6.15 -9.61 20.49
N GLU A 27 -7.38 -9.84 20.93
CA GLU A 27 -7.73 -10.99 21.76
C GLU A 27 -7.61 -12.31 20.96
N LYS A 28 -8.09 -12.30 19.70
CA LYS A 28 -7.96 -13.43 18.77
C LYS A 28 -6.55 -13.56 18.17
N TYR A 29 -5.90 -12.44 17.88
CA TYR A 29 -4.54 -12.39 17.34
C TYR A 29 -3.59 -11.70 18.33
N LYS A 30 -2.98 -12.50 19.22
CA LYS A 30 -2.06 -12.01 20.26
C LYS A 30 -1.04 -11.02 19.66
N LEU A 31 -0.86 -9.90 20.37
CA LEU A 31 0.22 -8.94 20.13
C LEU A 31 1.55 -9.58 20.51
N ILE A 32 2.19 -10.16 19.51
CA ILE A 32 3.57 -10.66 19.61
C ILE A 32 4.49 -9.48 19.34
N LYS A 33 5.65 -9.44 20.00
CA LYS A 33 6.65 -8.40 19.73
C LYS A 33 7.07 -8.45 18.24
N PRO A 34 7.24 -7.30 17.55
CA PRO A 34 7.51 -7.26 16.11
C PRO A 34 8.68 -8.16 15.65
N TRP A 35 9.67 -8.34 16.53
CA TRP A 35 10.88 -9.14 16.28
C TRP A 35 10.64 -10.65 16.10
N TYR A 36 9.53 -11.18 16.65
CA TYR A 36 9.20 -12.60 16.57
C TYR A 36 8.11 -12.90 15.55
N ASP A 37 7.62 -11.88 14.84
CA ASP A 37 6.60 -12.04 13.82
C ASP A 37 7.25 -12.10 12.44
N GLY A 38 7.17 -13.26 11.78
CA GLY A 38 7.78 -13.47 10.47
C GLY A 38 7.30 -12.46 9.42
N GLY A 39 6.03 -12.05 9.48
CA GLY A 39 5.51 -11.01 8.58
C GLY A 39 6.13 -9.64 8.83
N SER A 40 6.31 -9.26 10.10
CA SER A 40 6.92 -7.98 10.47
C SER A 40 8.39 -7.92 10.08
N LEU A 41 9.12 -9.03 10.19
CA LEU A 41 10.51 -9.12 9.70
C LEU A 41 10.56 -8.96 8.19
N LEU A 42 9.66 -9.59 7.45
CA LEU A 42 9.58 -9.48 6.00
C LEU A 42 9.37 -8.02 5.57
N ASP A 43 8.45 -7.30 6.22
CA ASP A 43 8.21 -5.88 5.96
C ASP A 43 9.46 -5.01 6.21
N ILE A 44 10.17 -5.27 7.33
CA ILE A 44 11.41 -4.55 7.66
C ILE A 44 12.49 -4.81 6.61
N PHE A 45 12.74 -6.08 6.26
CA PHE A 45 13.75 -6.44 5.27
C PHE A 45 13.38 -5.98 3.86
N LEU A 46 12.10 -5.90 3.52
CA LEU A 46 11.64 -5.34 2.25
C LEU A 46 12.02 -3.85 2.15
N ILE A 47 11.75 -3.06 3.19
CA ILE A 47 12.09 -1.63 3.22
C ILE A 47 13.60 -1.43 3.17
N ILE A 48 14.35 -2.17 3.98
CA ILE A 48 15.83 -2.08 4.00
C ILE A 48 16.41 -2.52 2.66
N GLY A 49 15.92 -3.63 2.09
CA GLY A 49 16.37 -4.15 0.79
C GLY A 49 16.08 -3.19 -0.35
N ALA A 50 14.90 -2.57 -0.37
CA ALA A 50 14.56 -1.53 -1.34
C ALA A 50 15.46 -0.29 -1.20
N PHE A 51 15.77 0.13 0.03
CA PHE A 51 16.66 1.26 0.29
C PHE A 51 18.10 0.99 -0.18
N ILE A 52 18.65 -0.19 0.15
CA ILE A 52 19.98 -0.60 -0.29
C ILE A 52 20.02 -0.67 -1.82
N SER A 53 19.03 -1.31 -2.44
CA SER A 53 18.96 -1.44 -3.90
C SER A 53 18.89 -0.08 -4.60
N ALA A 54 18.04 0.84 -4.12
CA ALA A 54 17.93 2.19 -4.67
C ALA A 54 19.23 3.00 -4.48
N SER A 55 19.94 2.79 -3.36
CA SER A 55 21.21 3.45 -3.09
C SER A 55 22.33 2.94 -4.00
N LEU A 56 22.41 1.63 -4.23
CA LEU A 56 23.38 1.04 -5.17
C LEU A 56 23.09 1.44 -6.62
N ALA A 57 21.82 1.57 -7.00
CA ALA A 57 21.43 2.04 -8.32
C ALA A 57 21.71 3.54 -8.54
N GLY A 58 22.01 4.31 -7.48
CA GLY A 58 22.18 5.77 -7.56
C GLY A 58 20.88 6.53 -7.86
N GLU A 59 19.73 5.86 -7.84
CA GLU A 59 18.41 6.44 -8.12
C GLU A 59 17.69 6.97 -6.87
N PHE A 60 18.34 6.91 -5.70
CA PHE A 60 17.75 7.41 -4.47
C PHE A 60 17.52 8.93 -4.55
N SER A 61 16.26 9.33 -4.65
CA SER A 61 15.84 10.72 -4.73
C SER A 61 14.58 10.94 -3.91
N ILE A 62 14.65 11.86 -2.95
CA ILE A 62 13.50 12.27 -2.14
C ILE A 62 12.60 13.14 -3.01
N ARG A 63 11.53 12.55 -3.55
CA ARG A 63 10.54 13.24 -4.39
C ARG A 63 9.35 13.65 -3.54
N VAL A 64 9.27 14.93 -3.20
CA VAL A 64 8.08 15.49 -2.54
C VAL A 64 7.12 16.03 -3.61
N PRO A 65 5.85 15.62 -3.63
CA PRO A 65 4.89 16.14 -4.60
C PRO A 65 4.66 17.64 -4.39
N ARG A 66 4.76 18.42 -5.47
CA ARG A 66 4.63 19.89 -5.42
C ARG A 66 3.20 20.36 -5.06
N ARG A 67 2.17 19.54 -5.33
CA ARG A 67 0.78 19.84 -4.96
C ARG A 67 0.25 18.91 -3.88
N LYS A 68 -0.47 19.52 -2.92
CA LYS A 68 -1.19 18.81 -1.84
C LYS A 68 -2.25 17.84 -2.36
N THR A 69 -2.78 18.06 -3.57
CA THR A 69 -3.77 17.18 -4.21
C THR A 69 -3.24 15.76 -4.42
N TYR A 70 -1.96 15.61 -4.82
CA TYR A 70 -1.35 14.28 -4.97
C TYR A 70 -1.17 13.56 -3.63
N LEU A 71 -0.92 14.31 -2.55
CA LEU A 71 -0.84 13.75 -1.21
C LEU A 71 -2.21 13.21 -0.76
N LEU A 72 -3.29 13.96 -1.05
CA LEU A 72 -4.65 13.52 -0.75
C LEU A 72 -5.06 12.31 -1.60
N GLN A 73 -4.73 12.30 -2.89
CA GLN A 73 -4.96 11.15 -3.77
C GLN A 73 -4.21 9.91 -3.30
N GLY A 74 -2.95 10.04 -2.88
CA GLY A 74 -2.16 8.95 -2.31
C GLY A 74 -2.76 8.40 -1.01
N PHE A 75 -3.25 9.29 -0.13
CA PHE A 75 -3.90 8.89 1.11
C PHE A 75 -5.20 8.13 0.87
N ILE A 76 -6.08 8.64 0.00
CA ILE A 76 -7.34 7.98 -0.37
C ILE A 76 -7.05 6.64 -1.06
N GLY A 77 -6.07 6.60 -1.96
CA GLY A 77 -5.65 5.38 -2.64
C GLY A 77 -5.13 4.31 -1.66
N GLY A 78 -4.27 4.70 -0.72
CA GLY A 78 -3.75 3.81 0.32
C GLY A 78 -4.84 3.26 1.23
N PHE A 79 -5.80 4.09 1.62
CA PHE A 79 -6.95 3.64 2.42
C PHE A 79 -7.79 2.60 1.66
N LEU A 80 -8.09 2.87 0.39
CA LEU A 80 -8.87 1.96 -0.47
C LEU A 80 -8.13 0.64 -0.72
N MET A 81 -6.81 0.67 -0.94
CA MET A 81 -5.96 -0.51 -1.05
C MET A 81 -5.96 -1.35 0.23
N GLY A 82 -5.87 -0.71 1.40
CA GLY A 82 -5.91 -1.40 2.70
C GLY A 82 -7.26 -2.10 2.95
N PHE A 83 -8.35 -1.38 2.68
CA PHE A 83 -9.71 -1.88 2.86
C PHE A 83 -10.01 -3.07 1.93
N SER A 84 -9.73 -2.92 0.63
CA SER A 84 -9.93 -3.98 -0.36
C SER A 84 -9.08 -5.22 -0.07
N ALA A 85 -7.81 -5.06 0.33
CA ALA A 85 -6.94 -6.18 0.69
C ALA A 85 -7.47 -6.99 1.87
N ARG A 86 -8.26 -6.38 2.77
CA ARG A 86 -8.90 -7.10 3.89
C ARG A 86 -10.13 -7.87 3.42
N LEU A 87 -10.95 -7.29 2.54
CA LEU A 87 -12.11 -7.97 1.94
C LEU A 87 -11.68 -9.19 1.12
N ALA A 88 -10.61 -9.06 0.34
CA ALA A 88 -10.09 -10.14 -0.48
C ALA A 88 -9.24 -11.17 0.28
N MET A 89 -8.92 -10.91 1.57
CA MET A 89 -7.98 -11.71 2.37
C MET A 89 -6.66 -12.05 1.65
N GLY A 90 -6.14 -11.12 0.85
CA GLY A 90 -4.96 -11.34 0.03
C GLY A 90 -4.25 -10.05 -0.34
N CYS A 91 -3.00 -10.18 -0.77
CA CYS A 91 -2.23 -9.13 -1.44
C CYS A 91 -1.93 -9.55 -2.89
N ASN A 92 -1.36 -8.66 -3.69
CA ASN A 92 -0.90 -9.01 -5.03
C ASN A 92 0.10 -10.20 -5.02
N ILE A 93 1.03 -10.25 -4.07
CA ILE A 93 2.03 -11.33 -3.97
C ILE A 93 1.37 -12.66 -3.58
N GLY A 94 0.70 -12.71 -2.42
CA GLY A 94 0.12 -13.95 -1.90
C GLY A 94 -1.20 -14.36 -2.54
N GLY A 95 -2.02 -13.40 -2.98
CA GLY A 95 -3.34 -13.65 -3.55
C GLY A 95 -3.32 -13.96 -5.05
N PHE A 96 -2.43 -13.31 -5.81
CA PHE A 96 -2.31 -13.52 -7.25
C PHE A 96 -1.11 -14.40 -7.60
N PHE A 97 0.12 -13.97 -7.29
CA PHE A 97 1.33 -14.68 -7.73
C PHE A 97 1.48 -16.08 -7.12
N SER A 98 1.07 -16.30 -5.87
CA SER A 98 1.10 -17.64 -5.28
C SER A 98 -0.06 -18.54 -5.73
N SER A 99 -1.21 -17.98 -6.13
CA SER A 99 -2.41 -18.76 -6.45
C SER A 99 -2.47 -19.25 -7.90
N ILE A 100 -1.87 -18.51 -8.84
CA ILE A 100 -1.85 -18.87 -10.27
C ILE A 100 -1.10 -20.19 -10.54
N PRO A 101 0.11 -20.43 -9.99
CA PRO A 101 0.85 -21.67 -10.23
C PRO A 101 0.10 -22.91 -9.71
N LEU A 102 -0.74 -22.73 -8.69
CA LEU A 102 -1.60 -23.77 -8.12
C LEU A 102 -2.91 -23.96 -8.90
N LEU A 103 -3.10 -23.24 -10.02
CA LEU A 103 -4.33 -23.23 -10.83
C LEU A 103 -5.60 -22.91 -10.02
N ALA A 104 -5.46 -22.21 -8.89
CA ALA A 104 -6.59 -21.91 -8.03
C ALA A 104 -7.51 -20.88 -8.71
N LEU A 105 -8.79 -21.23 -8.87
CA LEU A 105 -9.82 -20.34 -9.45
C LEU A 105 -9.89 -18.98 -8.73
N GLY A 106 -9.70 -18.97 -7.40
CA GLY A 106 -9.66 -17.73 -6.62
C GLY A 106 -8.57 -16.75 -7.05
N GLY A 107 -7.40 -17.25 -7.48
CA GLY A 107 -6.31 -16.41 -8.00
C GLY A 107 -6.67 -15.72 -9.31
N TRP A 108 -7.44 -16.40 -10.17
CA TRP A 108 -7.92 -15.83 -11.43
C TRP A 108 -8.95 -14.71 -11.20
N TYR A 109 -9.92 -14.91 -10.30
CA TYR A 109 -10.89 -13.86 -9.93
C TYR A 109 -10.21 -12.66 -9.24
N PHE A 110 -9.24 -12.92 -8.36
CA PHE A 110 -8.45 -11.86 -7.75
C PHE A 110 -7.66 -11.08 -8.82
N GLY A 111 -7.06 -11.80 -9.77
CA GLY A 111 -6.30 -11.22 -10.88
C GLY A 111 -7.11 -10.32 -11.78
N THR A 112 -8.30 -10.74 -12.21
CA THR A 112 -9.17 -9.91 -13.07
C THR A 112 -9.59 -8.63 -12.35
N GLY A 113 -9.98 -8.72 -11.07
CA GLY A 113 -10.30 -7.56 -10.26
C GLY A 113 -9.11 -6.61 -10.09
N LEU A 114 -7.91 -7.16 -9.85
CA LEU A 114 -6.67 -6.40 -9.74
C LEU A 114 -6.35 -5.63 -11.03
N VAL A 115 -6.46 -6.29 -12.19
CA VAL A 115 -6.19 -5.68 -13.50
C VAL A 115 -7.19 -4.58 -13.82
N LEU A 116 -8.48 -4.84 -13.68
CA LEU A 116 -9.52 -3.84 -13.96
C LEU A 116 -9.41 -2.63 -13.04
N GLY A 117 -9.20 -2.86 -11.74
CA GLY A 117 -8.98 -1.80 -10.75
C GLY A 117 -7.72 -0.99 -11.03
N GLY A 118 -6.63 -1.67 -11.42
CA GLY A 118 -5.36 -1.03 -11.78
C GLY A 118 -5.48 -0.13 -13.01
N ILE A 119 -6.15 -0.60 -14.07
CA ILE A 119 -6.39 0.19 -15.29
C ILE A 119 -7.26 1.42 -14.98
N ALA A 120 -8.33 1.24 -14.22
CA ALA A 120 -9.22 2.35 -13.85
C ALA A 120 -8.48 3.40 -13.01
N GLY A 121 -7.70 2.96 -12.01
CA GLY A 121 -6.87 3.85 -11.18
C GLY A 121 -5.80 4.57 -11.98
N ALA A 122 -5.08 3.87 -12.86
CA ALA A 122 -4.06 4.45 -13.71
C ALA A 122 -4.64 5.53 -14.65
N LYS A 123 -5.77 5.25 -15.29
CA LYS A 123 -6.48 6.24 -16.13
C LYS A 123 -6.91 7.46 -15.34
N TYR A 124 -7.42 7.28 -14.12
CA TYR A 124 -7.83 8.39 -13.26
C TYR A 124 -6.64 9.31 -12.92
N VAL A 125 -5.52 8.73 -12.51
CA VAL A 125 -4.30 9.48 -12.18
C VAL A 125 -3.74 10.19 -13.43
N GLN A 126 -3.66 9.49 -14.57
CA GLN A 126 -3.22 10.09 -15.84
C GLN A 126 -4.07 11.29 -16.23
N SER A 127 -5.40 11.18 -16.15
CA SER A 127 -6.31 12.28 -16.45
C SER A 127 -6.14 13.48 -15.50
N SER A 128 -5.78 13.23 -14.23
CA SER A 128 -5.52 14.28 -13.25
C SER A 128 -4.22 15.03 -13.58
N VAL A 129 -3.18 14.29 -13.95
CA VAL A 129 -1.90 14.85 -14.37
C VAL A 129 -2.05 15.63 -15.68
N GLU A 130 -2.80 15.12 -16.66
CA GLU A 130 -3.00 15.79 -17.95
C GLU A 130 -3.72 17.13 -17.80
N LYS A 131 -4.78 17.19 -16.98
CA LYS A 131 -5.47 18.45 -16.67
C LYS A 131 -4.53 19.47 -16.02
N GLU A 132 -3.63 19.00 -15.16
CA GLU A 132 -2.65 19.85 -14.52
C GLU A 132 -1.61 20.39 -15.52
N LEU A 133 -1.09 19.55 -16.40
CA LEU A 133 -0.18 19.96 -17.48
C LEU A 133 -0.83 21.00 -18.40
N ARG A 134 -2.11 20.80 -18.77
CA ARG A 134 -2.87 21.78 -19.57
C ARG A 134 -2.99 23.14 -18.86
N SER A 135 -3.30 23.15 -17.57
CA SER A 135 -3.38 24.40 -16.78
C SER A 135 -2.06 25.16 -16.71
N ILE A 136 -0.93 24.45 -16.67
CA ILE A 136 0.41 25.06 -16.67
C ILE A 136 0.73 25.61 -18.08
N SER A 137 0.40 24.87 -19.14
CA SER A 137 0.63 25.30 -20.53
C SER A 137 -0.17 26.55 -20.89
N GLU A 138 -1.43 26.66 -20.46
CA GLU A 138 -2.25 27.85 -20.69
C GLU A 138 -1.72 29.08 -19.93
N GLY A 139 -1.21 28.88 -18.71
CA GLY A 139 -0.58 29.95 -17.93
C GLY A 139 0.76 30.46 -18.49
N VAL A 140 1.46 29.63 -19.28
CA VAL A 140 2.68 30.04 -20.01
C VAL A 140 2.34 30.78 -21.30
N ASN A 141 1.27 30.41 -22.00
CA ASN A 141 0.90 31.00 -23.31
C ASN A 141 0.25 32.40 -23.22
N MET A 142 0.03 32.90 -22.00
CA MET A 142 -0.61 34.19 -21.72
C MET A 142 0.40 35.27 -21.26
N LYS A 143 1.70 34.96 -21.31
CA LYS A 143 2.84 35.87 -21.07
C LYS A 143 3.66 36.01 -22.35
#